data_AF-A0A965JBM0-F1
#
_entry.id   AF-A0A965JBM0-F1
#
_cell.length_a   1.000
_cell.length_b   1.000
_cell.length_c   1.000
_cell.angle_alpha   90.00
_cell.angle_beta   90.00
_cell.angle_gamma   90.00
#
_symmetry.space_group_name_H-M   'P 1'
#
loop_
_entity.id
_entity.type
_entity.pdbx_description
1 polymer ?
#
loop_
_entity_poly.entity_id
_entity_poly.type
_entity_poly.pdbx_seq_one_letter_code
_entity_poly.pdbx_strand_id
1 'polypeptide(L)'
;GLDLVRAAKAKGLAISCGISPTHLFLSEIAINDFRTFARLSPPLRSEADRQACLEAISDGTIDVLCSAHDPRGPEAKRLPFADADPGAAGAETLLALALGLVRDGLVSMERLFELLALNPSRLLGIDSGQLVPGAPADVILFDPGTPWQIDATKFVGQAGNTPFDKIPVQGRVISTIKGGRILG
;
A
#
# COMPACT_ATOMS: atom_id res chain seq x y z
N GLY A 1 -6.59 -9.55 15.39
CA GLY A 1 -6.40 -8.08 15.45
C GLY A 1 -7.62 -7.35 14.92
N LEU A 2 -8.00 -7.64 13.67
CA LEU A 2 -9.13 -7.03 12.98
C LEU A 2 -10.46 -7.16 13.75
N ASP A 3 -10.73 -8.29 14.42
CA ASP A 3 -11.96 -8.45 15.22
C ASP A 3 -12.04 -7.48 16.41
N LEU A 4 -10.89 -7.12 17.00
CA LEU A 4 -10.86 -6.10 18.06
C LEU A 4 -11.16 -4.71 17.49
N VAL A 5 -10.66 -4.40 16.29
CA VAL A 5 -10.97 -3.16 15.57
C VAL A 5 -12.46 -3.10 15.25
N ARG A 6 -13.04 -4.18 14.68
CA ARG A 6 -14.48 -4.29 14.41
C ARG A 6 -15.31 -4.06 15.67
N ALA A 7 -14.97 -4.77 16.75
CA ALA A 7 -15.70 -4.66 18.02
C ALA A 7 -15.61 -3.26 18.64
N ALA A 8 -14.45 -2.60 18.54
CA ALA A 8 -14.27 -1.24 19.03
C ALA A 8 -15.04 -0.21 18.18
N LYS A 9 -15.04 -0.35 16.85
CA LYS A 9 -15.84 0.49 15.95
C LYS A 9 -17.35 0.31 16.18
N ALA A 10 -17.80 -0.93 16.39
CA ALA A 10 -19.21 -1.23 16.70
C ALA A 10 -19.67 -0.59 18.02
N LYS A 11 -18.75 -0.36 18.96
CA LYS A 11 -18.99 0.38 20.21
C LYS A 11 -18.94 1.91 20.05
N GLY A 12 -18.70 2.42 18.84
CA GLY A 12 -18.57 3.85 18.57
C GLY A 12 -17.27 4.48 19.06
N LEU A 13 -16.24 3.67 19.36
CA LEU A 13 -14.95 4.21 19.78
C LEU A 13 -14.25 4.90 18.60
N ALA A 14 -13.65 6.06 18.87
CA ALA A 14 -12.89 6.83 17.89
C ALA A 14 -11.52 6.18 17.62
N ILE A 15 -11.50 5.11 16.84
CA ILE A 15 -10.29 4.39 16.42
C ILE A 15 -10.23 4.28 14.90
N SER A 16 -9.01 4.14 14.37
CA SER A 16 -8.77 3.82 12.96
C SER A 16 -7.73 2.70 12.83
N CYS A 17 -7.73 2.04 11.67
CA CYS A 17 -6.78 0.98 11.33
C CYS A 17 -6.23 1.18 9.91
N GLY A 18 -4.92 1.04 9.77
CA GLY A 18 -4.22 1.08 8.49
C GLY A 18 -3.61 -0.27 8.12
N ILE A 19 -3.46 -0.53 6.83
CA ILE A 19 -2.76 -1.71 6.29
C ILE A 19 -1.84 -1.32 5.14
N SER A 20 -0.88 -2.18 4.82
CA SER A 20 -0.01 -2.04 3.65
C SER A 20 -0.30 -3.07 2.55
N PRO A 21 0.03 -2.77 1.28
CA PRO A 21 -0.05 -3.74 0.20
C PRO A 21 0.71 -5.03 0.49
N THR A 22 1.84 -4.96 1.19
CA THR A 22 2.61 -6.15 1.58
C THR A 22 1.80 -7.12 2.43
N HIS A 23 1.06 -6.63 3.44
CA HIS A 23 0.23 -7.47 4.30
C HIS A 23 -1.14 -7.83 3.70
N LEU A 24 -1.55 -7.09 2.66
CA LEU A 24 -2.81 -7.33 1.96
C LEU A 24 -2.65 -8.39 0.86
N PHE A 25 -1.51 -8.38 0.15
CA PHE A 25 -1.30 -9.21 -1.03
C PHE A 25 -0.32 -10.36 -0.81
N LEU A 26 0.51 -10.33 0.23
CA LEU A 26 1.46 -11.40 0.54
C LEU A 26 1.12 -12.08 1.87
N SER A 27 1.36 -13.38 1.92
CA SER A 27 1.37 -14.20 3.13
C SER A 27 2.77 -14.76 3.37
N GLU A 28 2.94 -15.54 4.43
CA GLU A 28 4.20 -16.22 4.77
C GLU A 28 4.75 -17.07 3.62
N ILE A 29 3.92 -17.48 2.66
CA ILE A 29 4.34 -18.15 1.41
C ILE A 29 5.36 -17.30 0.65
N ALA A 30 5.26 -15.96 0.70
CA ALA A 30 6.21 -15.06 0.03
C ALA A 30 7.60 -15.04 0.70
N ILE A 31 7.72 -15.59 1.91
CA ILE A 31 8.99 -15.77 2.65
C ILE A 31 9.68 -17.08 2.23
N ASN A 32 9.05 -17.93 1.42
CA ASN A 32 9.63 -19.18 0.93
C ASN A 32 11.05 -18.99 0.39
N ASP A 33 11.87 -20.02 0.58
CA ASP A 33 13.31 -20.00 0.29
C ASP A 33 14.07 -18.87 1.00
N PHE A 34 13.56 -18.44 2.17
CA PHE A 34 14.19 -17.42 3.01
C PHE A 34 14.38 -16.09 2.28
N ARG A 35 13.41 -15.72 1.44
CA ARG A 35 13.46 -14.49 0.64
C ARG A 35 13.45 -13.24 1.52
N THR A 36 14.63 -12.67 1.76
CA THR A 36 14.83 -11.53 2.66
C THR A 36 14.08 -10.27 2.25
N PHE A 37 13.77 -10.08 0.97
CA PHE A 37 12.93 -8.97 0.49
C PHE A 37 11.48 -9.02 1.01
N ALA A 38 11.03 -10.19 1.50
CA ALA A 38 9.77 -10.36 2.22
C ALA A 38 9.94 -10.35 3.75
N ARG A 39 11.15 -10.13 4.28
CA ARG A 39 11.37 -9.86 5.72
C ARG A 39 10.87 -8.46 6.04
N LEU A 40 9.80 -8.39 6.82
CA LEU A 40 9.07 -7.18 7.18
C LEU A 40 8.85 -7.10 8.70
N SER A 41 8.47 -5.92 9.18
CA SER A 41 7.97 -5.71 10.53
C SER A 41 6.68 -4.88 10.45
N PRO A 42 5.52 -5.40 10.88
CA PRO A 42 5.29 -6.77 11.37
C PRO A 42 5.57 -7.84 10.28
N PRO A 43 5.74 -9.13 10.65
CA PRO A 43 6.00 -10.19 9.68
C PRO A 43 4.73 -10.56 8.91
N LEU A 44 4.90 -11.10 7.69
CA LEU A 44 3.81 -11.71 6.94
C LEU A 44 3.25 -12.90 7.72
N ARG A 45 1.93 -13.06 7.66
CA ARG A 45 1.17 -14.06 8.42
C ARG A 45 0.63 -15.15 7.49
N SER A 46 -0.15 -16.06 8.06
CA SER A 46 -0.74 -17.16 7.30
C SER A 46 -1.61 -16.66 6.15
N GLU A 47 -1.87 -17.53 5.17
CA GLU A 47 -2.80 -17.21 4.08
C GLU A 47 -4.22 -16.90 4.60
N ALA A 48 -4.64 -17.55 5.68
CA ALA A 48 -5.92 -17.26 6.33
C ALA A 48 -5.96 -15.83 6.91
N ASP A 49 -4.86 -15.38 7.53
CA ASP A 49 -4.76 -14.00 8.01
C ASP A 49 -4.77 -12.99 6.85
N ARG A 50 -4.10 -13.31 5.73
CA ARG A 50 -4.14 -12.47 4.51
C ARG A 50 -5.55 -12.35 3.96
N GLN A 51 -6.30 -13.45 3.89
CA GLN A 51 -7.69 -13.44 3.44
C GLN A 51 -8.59 -12.61 4.38
N ALA A 52 -8.39 -12.72 5.69
CA ALA A 52 -9.10 -11.89 6.67
C ALA A 52 -8.81 -10.38 6.50
N CYS A 53 -7.59 -10.01 6.07
CA CYS A 53 -7.25 -8.64 5.71
C CYS A 53 -8.02 -8.16 4.46
N LEU A 54 -8.20 -9.01 3.45
CA LEU A 54 -9.02 -8.68 2.27
C LEU A 54 -10.49 -8.50 2.64
N GLU A 55 -11.05 -9.36 3.50
CA GLU A 55 -12.41 -9.18 4.00
C GLU A 55 -12.56 -7.87 4.78
N ALA A 56 -11.57 -7.55 5.62
CA ALA A 56 -11.56 -6.31 6.42
C ALA A 56 -11.41 -5.02 5.60
N ILE A 57 -10.85 -5.10 4.39
CA ILE A 57 -10.83 -3.93 3.49
C ILE A 57 -12.18 -3.74 2.81
N SER A 58 -12.83 -4.84 2.41
CA SER A 58 -14.15 -4.81 1.77
C SER A 58 -15.27 -4.44 2.74
N ASP A 59 -15.20 -4.88 4.00
CA ASP A 59 -16.23 -4.60 5.03
C ASP A 59 -16.10 -3.21 5.69
N GLY A 60 -15.05 -2.44 5.35
CA GLY A 60 -14.79 -1.10 5.89
C GLY A 60 -14.10 -1.08 7.26
N THR A 61 -13.65 -2.21 7.78
CA THR A 61 -12.85 -2.29 9.02
C THR A 61 -11.54 -1.53 8.87
N ILE A 62 -10.91 -1.58 7.71
CA ILE A 62 -9.67 -0.86 7.40
C ILE A 62 -10.00 0.54 6.85
N ASP A 63 -9.36 1.56 7.42
CA ASP A 63 -9.59 2.97 7.09
C ASP A 63 -8.54 3.55 6.15
N VAL A 64 -7.31 3.04 6.20
CA VAL A 64 -6.17 3.59 5.46
C VAL A 64 -5.39 2.48 4.78
N LEU A 65 -5.03 2.72 3.52
CA LEU A 65 -4.04 1.91 2.81
C LEU A 65 -2.77 2.74 2.63
N CYS A 66 -1.67 2.32 3.24
CA CYS A 66 -0.40 3.04 3.18
C CYS A 66 0.72 2.16 2.61
N SER A 67 1.75 2.75 2.03
CA SER A 67 2.84 1.96 1.44
C SER A 67 3.66 1.17 2.46
N ALA A 68 3.69 1.62 3.72
CA ALA A 68 4.65 1.20 4.74
C ALA A 68 6.10 1.19 4.19
N HIS A 69 6.43 2.19 3.38
CA HIS A 69 7.72 2.29 2.70
C HIS A 69 8.86 2.45 3.73
N ASP A 70 9.70 1.42 3.81
CA ASP A 70 10.86 1.31 4.70
C ASP A 70 12.03 0.67 3.92
N PRO A 71 12.65 1.41 2.98
CA PRO A 71 13.69 0.89 2.11
C PRO A 71 14.96 0.53 2.89
N ARG A 72 15.62 -0.55 2.48
CA ARG A 72 16.86 -1.04 3.09
C ARG A 72 17.89 -1.31 2.02
N GLY A 73 19.14 -0.93 2.27
CA GLY A 73 20.24 -1.15 1.34
C GLY A 73 20.51 -2.64 1.07
N PRO A 74 21.16 -2.97 -0.06
CA PRO A 74 21.58 -4.33 -0.38
C PRO A 74 22.36 -5.01 0.74
N GLU A 75 23.20 -4.26 1.46
CA GLU A 75 24.04 -4.73 2.56
C GLU A 75 23.21 -5.27 3.73
N ALA A 76 22.05 -4.64 3.98
CA ALA A 76 21.12 -5.05 5.01
C ALA A 76 20.18 -6.17 4.56
N LYS A 77 19.91 -6.29 3.25
CA LYS A 77 18.95 -7.28 2.73
C LYS A 77 19.60 -8.54 2.18
N ARG A 78 20.86 -8.53 1.74
CA ARG A 78 21.57 -9.68 1.16
C ARG A 78 22.37 -10.44 2.21
N LEU A 79 21.71 -10.72 3.33
CA LEU A 79 22.22 -11.53 4.44
C LEU A 79 21.36 -12.80 4.58
N PRO A 80 21.78 -13.80 5.37
CA PRO A 80 20.88 -14.85 5.81
C PRO A 80 19.59 -14.25 6.39
N PHE A 81 18.45 -14.95 6.21
CA PHE A 81 17.16 -14.36 6.56
C PHE A 81 17.03 -13.95 8.03
N ALA A 82 17.72 -14.63 8.95
CA ALA A 82 17.76 -14.27 10.37
C ALA A 82 18.56 -13.00 10.68
N ASP A 83 19.48 -12.59 9.79
CA ASP A 83 20.36 -11.42 9.96
C ASP A 83 19.94 -10.21 9.12
N ALA A 84 19.14 -10.41 8.06
CA ALA A 84 18.71 -9.33 7.18
C ALA A 84 17.75 -8.31 7.84
N ASP A 85 17.84 -7.02 7.56
CA ASP A 85 16.91 -6.06 8.18
C ASP A 85 15.46 -6.23 7.67
N PRO A 86 14.44 -6.06 8.54
CA PRO A 86 13.07 -5.92 8.09
C PRO A 86 12.87 -4.60 7.34
N GLY A 87 12.02 -4.63 6.31
CA GLY A 87 11.66 -3.44 5.54
C GLY A 87 11.66 -3.68 4.03
N ALA A 88 10.82 -2.92 3.33
CA ALA A 88 10.67 -2.94 1.88
C ALA A 88 10.26 -1.58 1.32
N ALA A 89 10.71 -1.30 0.10
CA ALA A 89 10.22 -0.18 -0.69
C ALA A 89 8.80 -0.48 -1.23
N GLY A 90 7.83 0.36 -0.86
CA GLY A 90 6.44 0.24 -1.33
C GLY A 90 5.81 1.50 -1.94
N ALA A 91 6.45 2.68 -1.85
CA ALA A 91 5.82 3.95 -2.25
C ALA A 91 5.42 3.98 -3.74
N GLU A 92 6.34 3.58 -4.63
CA GLU A 92 6.12 3.65 -6.09
C GLU A 92 5.11 2.62 -6.63
N THR A 93 4.83 1.57 -5.87
CA THR A 93 3.92 0.50 -6.28
C THR A 93 2.53 0.60 -5.66
N LEU A 94 2.35 1.53 -4.71
CA LEU A 94 1.14 1.64 -3.91
C LEU A 94 -0.12 1.73 -4.77
N LEU A 95 -0.18 2.68 -5.71
CA LEU A 95 -1.38 2.86 -6.54
C LEU A 95 -1.67 1.64 -7.42
N ALA A 96 -0.66 1.11 -8.12
CA ALA A 96 -0.85 0.00 -9.05
C ALA A 96 -1.28 -1.29 -8.34
N LEU A 97 -0.73 -1.56 -7.15
CA LEU A 97 -1.16 -2.69 -6.32
C LEU A 97 -2.58 -2.45 -5.77
N ALA A 98 -2.87 -1.24 -5.30
CA ALA A 98 -4.17 -0.93 -4.72
C ALA A 98 -5.31 -0.92 -5.75
N LEU A 99 -5.03 -0.55 -7.01
CA LEU A 99 -5.96 -0.70 -8.13
C LEU A 99 -6.34 -2.18 -8.39
N GLY A 100 -5.52 -3.13 -7.94
CA GLY A 100 -5.88 -4.54 -7.92
C GLY A 100 -7.16 -4.82 -7.13
N LEU A 101 -7.40 -4.12 -6.01
CA LEU A 101 -8.61 -4.29 -5.21
C LEU A 101 -9.87 -3.89 -5.97
N VAL A 102 -9.77 -2.86 -6.82
CA VAL A 102 -10.89 -2.41 -7.66
C VAL A 102 -11.15 -3.43 -8.76
N ARG A 103 -10.09 -3.91 -9.43
CA ARG A 103 -10.20 -4.92 -10.47
C ARG A 103 -10.79 -6.23 -9.96
N ASP A 104 -10.42 -6.63 -8.75
CA ASP A 104 -10.88 -7.87 -8.12
C ASP A 104 -12.27 -7.70 -7.46
N GLY A 105 -12.89 -6.52 -7.58
CA GLY A 105 -14.25 -6.24 -7.09
C GLY A 105 -14.37 -6.09 -5.57
N LEU A 106 -13.25 -5.93 -4.86
CA LEU A 106 -13.22 -5.84 -3.40
C LEU A 106 -13.61 -4.46 -2.89
N VAL A 107 -13.33 -3.39 -3.65
CA VAL A 107 -13.69 -2.00 -3.34
C VAL A 107 -14.02 -1.23 -4.63
N SER A 108 -14.81 -0.16 -4.52
CA SER A 108 -15.00 0.78 -5.65
C SER A 108 -13.79 1.69 -5.85
N MET A 109 -13.73 2.39 -6.99
CA MET A 109 -12.67 3.38 -7.24
C MET A 109 -12.73 4.54 -6.23
N GLU A 110 -13.93 4.98 -5.88
CA GLU A 110 -14.15 6.02 -4.86
C GLU A 110 -13.61 5.56 -3.52
N ARG A 111 -13.98 4.34 -3.10
CA ARG A 111 -13.51 3.77 -1.83
C ARG A 111 -11.98 3.60 -1.80
N LEU A 112 -11.36 3.25 -2.92
CA LEU A 112 -9.91 3.18 -3.04
C LEU A 112 -9.26 4.53 -2.72
N PHE A 113 -9.76 5.64 -3.28
CA PHE A 113 -9.23 6.98 -2.98
C PHE A 113 -9.61 7.48 -1.58
N GLU A 114 -10.70 6.98 -1.00
CA GLU A 114 -10.94 7.21 0.42
C GLU A 114 -9.84 6.61 1.29
N LEU A 115 -9.45 5.36 1.04
CA LEU A 115 -8.39 4.65 1.76
C LEU A 115 -7.01 5.29 1.58
N LEU A 116 -6.70 5.78 0.37
CA LEU A 116 -5.39 6.30 0.01
C LEU A 116 -5.20 7.78 0.34
N ALA A 117 -6.27 8.59 0.32
CA ALA A 117 -6.16 10.05 0.35
C ALA A 117 -7.09 10.73 1.37
N LEU A 118 -8.41 10.51 1.28
CA LEU A 118 -9.38 11.22 2.13
C LEU A 118 -9.28 10.87 3.61
N ASN A 119 -9.25 9.57 3.92
CA ASN A 119 -9.17 9.10 5.29
C ASN A 119 -7.85 9.49 5.96
N PRO A 120 -6.66 9.28 5.33
CA PRO A 120 -5.42 9.74 5.93
C PRO A 120 -5.38 11.28 6.09
N SER A 121 -5.94 12.06 5.15
CA SER A 121 -5.96 13.53 5.32
C SER A 121 -6.80 13.98 6.51
N ARG A 122 -7.98 13.37 6.70
CA ARG A 122 -8.85 13.61 7.87
C ARG A 122 -8.17 13.23 9.18
N LEU A 123 -7.51 12.06 9.24
CA LEU A 123 -6.82 11.57 10.43
C LEU A 123 -5.63 12.45 10.81
N LEU A 124 -4.94 13.01 9.82
CA LEU A 124 -3.80 13.92 10.03
C LEU A 124 -4.21 15.38 10.21
N GLY A 125 -5.49 15.73 10.00
CA GLY A 125 -5.98 17.11 10.10
C GLY A 125 -5.41 18.04 9.04
N ILE A 126 -5.12 17.53 7.84
CA ILE A 126 -4.55 18.31 6.73
C ILE A 126 -5.60 18.56 5.64
N ASP A 127 -5.55 19.76 5.05
CA ASP A 127 -6.45 20.17 3.96
C ASP A 127 -5.97 19.60 2.62
N SER A 128 -6.18 18.29 2.43
CA SER A 128 -5.77 17.53 1.24
C SER A 128 -6.67 16.29 1.04
N GLY A 129 -6.39 15.49 0.02
CA GLY A 129 -7.07 14.22 -0.24
C GLY A 129 -8.51 14.36 -0.77
N GLN A 130 -8.87 15.54 -1.26
CA GLN A 130 -10.17 15.86 -1.84
C GLN A 130 -10.01 16.65 -3.14
N LEU A 131 -10.96 16.46 -4.06
CA LEU A 131 -11.07 17.25 -5.28
C LEU A 131 -12.30 18.16 -5.17
N VAL A 132 -12.14 19.30 -4.52
CA VAL A 132 -13.19 20.31 -4.32
C VAL A 132 -12.65 21.72 -4.61
N PRO A 133 -13.49 22.66 -5.05
CA PRO A 133 -13.06 24.04 -5.25
C PRO A 133 -12.44 24.65 -3.99
N GLY A 134 -11.29 25.31 -4.14
CA GLY A 134 -10.56 25.96 -3.04
C GLY A 134 -9.50 25.09 -2.37
N ALA A 135 -9.54 23.77 -2.53
CA ALA A 135 -8.48 22.88 -2.03
C ALA A 135 -7.19 22.99 -2.86
N PRO A 136 -6.02 22.60 -2.29
CA PRO A 136 -4.78 22.51 -3.06
C PRO A 136 -4.94 21.64 -4.31
N ALA A 137 -4.37 22.08 -5.44
CA ALA A 137 -4.36 21.33 -6.69
C ALA A 137 -3.31 20.19 -6.66
N ASP A 138 -3.50 19.25 -5.74
CA ASP A 138 -2.75 18.01 -5.57
C ASP A 138 -3.51 16.87 -6.26
N VAL A 139 -3.07 16.51 -7.47
CA VAL A 139 -3.82 15.63 -8.37
C VAL A 139 -2.88 14.62 -9.01
N ILE A 140 -3.37 13.40 -9.21
CA ILE A 140 -2.72 12.42 -10.10
C ILE A 140 -3.61 12.16 -11.31
N LEU A 141 -3.01 12.14 -12.49
CA LEU A 141 -3.62 11.60 -13.70
C LEU A 141 -3.01 10.23 -13.92
N PHE A 142 -3.84 9.21 -14.08
CA PHE A 142 -3.40 7.84 -14.30
C PHE A 142 -4.34 7.13 -15.25
N ASP A 143 -3.82 6.12 -15.97
CA ASP A 143 -4.63 5.19 -16.75
C ASP A 143 -4.71 3.87 -15.97
N PRO A 144 -5.91 3.46 -15.50
CA PRO A 144 -6.09 2.22 -14.75
C PRO A 144 -5.84 0.96 -15.59
N GLY A 145 -5.94 1.03 -16.92
CA GLY A 145 -5.86 -0.12 -17.81
C GLY A 145 -4.46 -0.41 -18.36
N THR A 146 -3.53 0.55 -18.31
CA THR A 146 -2.18 0.36 -18.85
C THR A 146 -1.42 -0.74 -18.08
N PRO A 147 -1.02 -1.85 -18.74
CA PRO A 147 -0.24 -2.90 -18.11
C PRO A 147 1.24 -2.52 -18.05
N TRP A 148 1.91 -2.95 -16.99
CA TRP A 148 3.36 -2.84 -16.84
C TRP A 148 3.89 -3.86 -15.84
N GLN A 149 5.21 -4.02 -15.77
CA GLN A 149 5.87 -4.89 -14.81
C GLN A 149 6.63 -4.05 -13.80
N ILE A 150 6.47 -4.35 -12.51
CA ILE A 150 7.26 -3.72 -11.46
C ILE A 150 8.73 -4.04 -11.69
N ASP A 151 9.56 -3.00 -11.68
CA ASP A 151 10.99 -3.10 -11.93
C ASP A 151 11.74 -2.31 -10.85
N ALA A 152 12.19 -3.02 -9.81
CA ALA A 152 12.76 -2.40 -8.62
C ALA A 152 14.05 -1.62 -8.91
N THR A 153 14.73 -1.91 -10.03
CA THR A 153 15.93 -1.17 -10.45
C THR A 153 15.62 0.24 -10.95
N LYS A 154 14.35 0.55 -11.22
CA LYS A 154 13.88 1.87 -11.66
C LYS A 154 13.37 2.73 -10.50
N PHE A 155 13.36 2.19 -9.28
CA PHE A 155 12.87 2.93 -8.13
C PHE A 155 13.75 4.13 -7.80
N VAL A 156 13.10 5.24 -7.46
CA VAL A 156 13.74 6.48 -7.02
C VAL A 156 14.18 6.29 -5.57
N GLY A 157 15.48 6.07 -5.38
CA GLY A 157 16.06 5.75 -4.08
C GLY A 157 16.66 4.34 -4.08
N GLN A 158 17.97 4.26 -3.90
CA GLN A 158 18.86 3.14 -4.29
C GLN A 158 18.64 1.78 -3.60
N ALA A 159 17.56 1.58 -2.86
CA ALA A 159 17.40 0.36 -2.08
C ALA A 159 16.93 -0.83 -2.92
N GLY A 160 16.08 -0.60 -3.95
CA GLY A 160 15.61 -1.64 -4.88
C GLY A 160 14.99 -2.88 -4.21
N ASN A 161 14.69 -2.82 -2.90
CA ASN A 161 14.26 -3.96 -2.11
C ASN A 161 12.73 -3.96 -2.00
N THR A 162 12.06 -4.63 -2.93
CA THR A 162 10.61 -4.82 -2.85
C THR A 162 10.26 -6.29 -3.07
N PRO A 163 9.32 -6.86 -2.30
CA PRO A 163 8.86 -8.22 -2.54
C PRO A 163 8.06 -8.33 -3.85
N PHE A 164 7.63 -7.20 -4.42
CA PHE A 164 6.82 -7.13 -5.63
C PHE A 164 7.62 -7.02 -6.93
N ASP A 165 8.95 -7.12 -6.90
CA ASP A 165 9.76 -7.02 -8.10
C ASP A 165 9.36 -8.08 -9.14
N LYS A 166 9.33 -7.68 -10.41
CA LYS A 166 8.91 -8.47 -11.57
C LYS A 166 7.44 -8.92 -11.59
N ILE A 167 6.62 -8.48 -10.65
CA ILE A 167 5.18 -8.77 -10.68
C ILE A 167 4.51 -7.91 -11.77
N PRO A 168 3.70 -8.51 -12.65
CA PRO A 168 2.88 -7.76 -13.59
C PRO A 168 1.73 -7.06 -12.86
N VAL A 169 1.50 -5.80 -13.22
CA VAL A 169 0.46 -4.94 -12.64
C VAL A 169 -0.23 -4.13 -13.75
N GLN A 170 -1.34 -3.48 -13.39
CA GLN A 170 -2.04 -2.54 -14.25
C GLN A 170 -2.32 -1.27 -13.46
N GLY A 171 -2.43 -0.15 -14.17
CA GLY A 171 -2.58 1.16 -13.56
C GLY A 171 -1.26 1.91 -13.58
N ARG A 172 -1.15 2.95 -14.41
CA ARG A 172 0.07 3.74 -14.55
C ARG A 172 -0.22 5.23 -14.38
N VAL A 173 0.52 5.86 -13.48
CA VAL A 173 0.50 7.33 -13.33
C VAL A 173 1.09 7.95 -14.60
N ILE A 174 0.34 8.87 -15.19
CA ILE A 174 0.69 9.66 -16.37
C ILE A 174 1.31 10.99 -15.92
N SER A 175 0.76 11.61 -14.89
CA SER A 175 1.24 12.88 -14.35
C SER A 175 0.88 13.03 -12.88
N THR A 176 1.77 13.66 -12.13
CA THR A 176 1.54 14.09 -10.75
C THR A 176 1.59 15.60 -10.69
N ILE A 177 0.59 16.22 -10.08
CA ILE A 177 0.48 17.67 -9.93
C ILE A 177 0.45 17.96 -8.43
N LYS A 178 1.27 18.89 -7.97
CA LYS A 178 1.33 19.33 -6.57
C LYS A 178 1.15 20.84 -6.50
N GLY A 179 0.11 21.31 -5.82
CA GLY A 179 -0.23 22.72 -5.71
C GLY A 179 -0.33 23.43 -7.07
N GLY A 180 -0.81 22.72 -8.10
CA GLY A 180 -0.93 23.25 -9.47
C GLY A 180 0.35 23.18 -10.31
N ARG A 181 1.46 22.67 -9.76
CA ARG A 181 2.70 22.43 -10.50
C ARG A 181 2.82 20.98 -10.93
N ILE A 182 3.01 20.73 -12.23
CA ILE A 182 3.33 19.41 -12.75
C ILE A 182 4.71 18.97 -12.24
N LEU A 183 4.78 17.78 -11.66
CA LEU A 183 5.99 17.10 -11.25
C LEU A 183 6.40 16.12 -12.36
N GLY A 184 7.69 16.10 -12.70
CA GLY A 184 8.26 15.28 -13.77
C GLY A 184 8.56 13.87 -13.34
#